data_AF-A0A179GR42-F1
#
_entry.id   AF-A0A179GR42-F1
#
_cell.length_a   1.000
_cell.length_b   1.000
_cell.length_c   1.000
_cell.angle_alpha   90.00
_cell.angle_beta   90.00
_cell.angle_gamma   90.00
#
_symmetry.space_group_name_H-M   'P 1'
#
loop_
_entity.id
_entity.type
_entity.pdbx_description
1 polymer ?
#
loop_
_entity_poly.entity_id
_entity_poly.type
_entity_poly.pdbx_seq_one_letter_code
_entity_poly.pdbx_strand_id
1 'polypeptide(L)'
;MKVQTALPIIVALVSGAQAASTIVRWHGCGGENQQTQTNGDDCTNVSGFKTDNLCKVEVPPPGTDRCEFYTTMCGNPFGTTYYCNAGQTCDASSWEAIDSYRCYQ
;
A
#
# COMPACT_ATOMS: atom_id res chain seq x y z
N MET A 1 22.57 -9.08 55.76
CA MET A 1 22.86 -8.13 54.66
C MET A 1 22.80 -8.91 53.36
N LYS A 2 21.83 -8.63 52.48
CA LYS A 2 21.61 -9.37 51.23
C LYS A 2 21.96 -8.42 50.09
N VAL A 3 23.13 -8.64 49.48
CA VAL A 3 23.61 -7.82 48.36
C VAL A 3 22.85 -8.26 47.12
N GLN A 4 21.98 -7.38 46.62
CA GLN A 4 21.20 -7.61 45.42
C GLN A 4 21.98 -7.04 44.23
N THR A 5 22.67 -7.92 43.50
CA THR A 5 23.43 -7.57 42.30
C THR A 5 22.44 -7.27 41.17
N ALA A 6 22.29 -6.00 40.82
CA ALA A 6 21.49 -5.59 39.66
C ALA A 6 22.25 -5.93 38.38
N LEU A 7 21.67 -6.81 37.57
CA LEU A 7 22.14 -7.12 36.22
C LEU A 7 21.74 -5.99 35.26
N PRO A 8 22.64 -5.48 34.40
CA PRO A 8 22.28 -4.50 33.39
C PRO A 8 21.48 -5.18 32.28
N ILE A 9 20.24 -4.74 32.08
CA ILE A 9 19.42 -5.12 30.92
C ILE A 9 20.03 -4.43 29.70
N ILE A 10 20.73 -5.20 28.87
CA ILE A 10 21.20 -4.76 27.57
C ILE A 10 19.96 -4.57 26.69
N VAL A 11 19.57 -3.33 26.42
CA VAL A 11 18.59 -3.00 25.39
C VAL A 11 19.26 -3.26 24.04
N ALA A 12 19.03 -4.44 23.48
CA ALA A 12 19.34 -4.68 22.08
C ALA A 12 18.44 -3.76 21.24
N LEU A 13 19.05 -2.76 20.61
CA LEU A 13 18.44 -2.02 19.50
C LEU A 13 18.25 -3.04 18.38
N VAL A 14 17.07 -3.68 18.35
CA VAL A 14 16.65 -4.48 17.22
C VAL A 14 16.52 -3.51 16.07
N SER A 15 17.54 -3.46 15.21
CA SER A 15 17.48 -2.88 13.87
C SER A 15 16.50 -3.71 13.03
N GLY A 16 15.23 -3.73 13.43
CA GLY A 16 14.16 -4.11 12.54
C GLY A 16 14.09 -2.99 11.53
N ALA A 17 14.59 -3.23 10.32
CA ALA A 17 14.06 -2.54 9.16
C ALA A 17 12.56 -2.86 9.15
N GLN A 18 11.76 -2.01 9.79
CA GLN A 18 10.32 -2.06 9.65
C GLN A 18 10.12 -1.80 8.17
N ALA A 19 9.80 -2.84 7.39
CA ALA A 19 9.46 -2.70 5.98
C ALA A 19 8.42 -1.57 5.93
N ALA A 20 8.80 -0.42 5.37
CA ALA A 20 7.95 0.74 5.39
C ALA A 20 6.66 0.37 4.66
N SER A 21 5.56 0.24 5.39
CA SER A 21 4.29 -0.17 4.82
C SER A 21 3.90 0.81 3.71
N THR A 22 3.65 0.30 2.51
CA THR A 22 3.23 1.14 1.39
C THR A 22 1.80 1.59 1.60
N ILE A 23 1.57 2.89 1.48
CA ILE A 23 0.25 3.50 1.54
C ILE A 23 -0.24 3.78 0.12
N VAL A 24 -1.50 3.44 -0.16
CA VAL A 24 -2.20 3.90 -1.36
C VAL A 24 -3.46 4.65 -0.93
N ARG A 25 -3.63 5.85 -1.44
CA ARG A 25 -4.81 6.69 -1.21
C ARG A 25 -5.68 6.69 -2.45
N TRP A 26 -6.97 6.54 -2.26
CA TRP A 26 -7.96 6.34 -3.30
C TRP A 26 -8.98 7.45 -3.22
N HIS A 27 -9.31 8.04 -4.37
CA HIS A 27 -10.25 9.14 -4.47
C HIS A 27 -11.31 8.80 -5.50
N GLY A 28 -12.56 8.66 -5.04
CA GLY A 28 -13.70 8.49 -5.91
C GLY A 28 -14.12 9.81 -6.54
N CYS A 29 -14.76 9.76 -7.71
CA CYS A 29 -15.22 10.95 -8.42
C CYS A 29 -16.33 11.70 -7.68
N GLY A 30 -17.04 11.02 -6.76
CA GLY A 30 -18.09 11.59 -5.92
C GLY A 30 -17.58 12.20 -4.61
N GLY A 31 -16.26 12.26 -4.41
CA GLY A 31 -15.64 12.76 -3.18
C GLY A 31 -15.37 11.68 -2.13
N GLU A 32 -15.52 10.40 -2.48
CA GLU A 32 -15.14 9.28 -1.63
C GLU A 32 -13.63 9.26 -1.44
N ASN A 33 -13.17 8.97 -0.22
CA ASN A 33 -11.75 8.85 0.08
C ASN A 33 -11.52 7.62 0.95
N GLN A 34 -10.50 6.83 0.61
CA GLN A 34 -10.07 5.70 1.42
C GLN A 34 -8.55 5.55 1.32
N GLN A 35 -7.96 4.97 2.34
CA GLN A 35 -6.57 4.56 2.33
C GLN A 35 -6.47 3.04 2.49
N THR A 36 -5.57 2.42 1.76
CA THR A 36 -5.14 1.04 2.01
C THR A 36 -3.65 1.02 2.31
N GLN A 37 -3.22 0.02 3.04
CA GLN A 37 -1.84 -0.19 3.40
C GLN A 37 -1.47 -1.63 3.05
N THR A 38 -0.35 -1.81 2.35
CA THR A 38 0.23 -3.13 2.13
C THR A 38 1.59 -3.24 2.81
N ASN A 39 1.92 -4.44 3.28
CA ASN A 39 3.20 -4.73 3.89
C ASN A 39 4.03 -5.53 2.88
N GLY A 40 5.07 -4.90 2.32
CA GLY A 40 5.92 -5.53 1.30
C GLY A 40 5.26 -5.62 -0.08
N ASP A 41 5.80 -6.50 -0.91
CA ASP A 41 5.41 -6.65 -2.32
C ASP A 41 4.20 -7.58 -2.50
N ASP A 42 3.30 -7.74 -1.53
CA ASP A 42 2.15 -8.62 -1.67
C ASP A 42 0.99 -7.94 -2.42
N CYS A 43 0.26 -8.75 -3.21
CA CYS A 43 -0.95 -8.30 -3.89
C CYS A 43 -2.08 -8.11 -2.88
N THR A 44 -2.79 -6.99 -2.98
CA THR A 44 -3.90 -6.61 -2.10
C THR A 44 -5.19 -6.47 -2.90
N ASN A 45 -6.21 -7.26 -2.56
CA ASN A 45 -7.56 -7.09 -3.12
C ASN A 45 -8.25 -5.86 -2.54
N VAL A 46 -9.06 -5.18 -3.35
CA VAL A 46 -9.84 -4.00 -2.96
C VAL A 46 -11.30 -4.15 -3.36
N SER A 47 -12.14 -3.22 -2.90
CA SER A 47 -13.58 -3.20 -3.19
C SER A 47 -14.16 -1.81 -2.96
N GLY A 48 -15.47 -1.66 -3.21
CA GLY A 48 -16.22 -0.42 -3.04
C GLY A 48 -15.98 0.53 -4.20
N PHE A 49 -15.94 1.84 -3.97
CA PHE A 49 -15.87 2.83 -5.06
C PHE A 49 -14.66 2.66 -6.02
N LYS A 50 -13.66 1.85 -5.67
CA LYS A 50 -12.52 1.52 -6.55
C LYS A 50 -12.95 0.70 -7.76
N THR A 51 -14.06 -0.05 -7.63
CA THR A 51 -14.64 -0.88 -8.69
C THR A 51 -15.71 -0.15 -9.50
N ASP A 52 -16.15 1.04 -9.09
CA ASP A 52 -17.35 1.69 -9.65
C ASP A 52 -17.15 3.16 -10.05
N ASN A 53 -16.30 3.92 -9.34
CA ASN A 53 -16.25 5.38 -9.44
C ASN A 53 -14.87 5.96 -9.08
N LEU A 54 -13.78 5.26 -9.39
CA LEU A 54 -12.43 5.71 -9.08
C LEU A 54 -12.02 6.88 -10.01
N CYS A 55 -11.49 7.95 -9.44
CA CYS A 55 -11.02 9.11 -10.21
C CYS A 55 -9.53 9.38 -10.04
N LYS A 56 -8.98 9.15 -8.85
CA LYS A 56 -7.54 9.38 -8.61
C LYS A 56 -6.98 8.35 -7.67
N VAL A 57 -5.70 8.08 -7.86
CA VAL A 57 -4.89 7.30 -6.95
C VAL A 57 -3.64 8.08 -6.59
N GLU A 58 -3.33 8.15 -5.31
CA GLU A 58 -2.09 8.73 -4.80
C GLU A 58 -1.24 7.65 -4.16
N VAL A 59 0.03 7.62 -4.56
CA VAL A 59 1.05 6.73 -4.00
C VAL A 59 2.08 7.59 -3.26
N PRO A 60 1.84 7.96 -2.00
CA PRO A 60 2.78 8.80 -1.25
C PRO A 60 4.08 8.05 -0.94
N PRO A 61 5.25 8.72 -1.01
CA PRO A 61 6.48 8.23 -0.41
C PRO A 61 6.43 8.43 1.12
N PRO A 62 7.28 7.74 1.91
CA PRO A 62 8.21 6.67 1.54
C PRO A 62 7.53 5.28 1.55
N GLY A 63 8.21 4.26 1.02
CA GLY A 63 7.82 2.86 1.20
C GLY A 63 7.34 2.13 -0.05
N THR A 64 7.42 2.75 -1.23
CA THR A 64 7.31 2.11 -2.55
C THR A 64 7.93 3.02 -3.61
N ASP A 65 8.36 2.45 -4.73
CA ASP A 65 8.75 3.16 -5.94
C ASP A 65 7.59 3.25 -6.95
N ARG A 66 6.76 2.20 -7.03
CA ARG A 66 5.65 2.09 -7.98
C ARG A 66 4.57 1.14 -7.49
N CYS A 67 3.31 1.48 -7.75
CA CYS A 67 2.19 0.57 -7.64
C CYS A 67 1.59 0.22 -9.00
N GLU A 68 1.22 -1.05 -9.13
CA GLU A 68 0.49 -1.65 -10.25
C GLU A 68 -0.94 -1.94 -9.78
N PHE A 69 -1.94 -1.55 -10.57
CA PHE A 69 -3.36 -1.68 -10.29
C PHE A 69 -4.00 -2.58 -11.33
N TYR A 70 -4.70 -3.61 -10.89
CA TYR A 70 -5.22 -4.67 -11.73
C TYR A 70 -6.74 -4.65 -11.75
N THR A 71 -7.32 -4.91 -12.92
CA THR A 71 -8.77 -5.07 -13.10
C THR A 71 -9.30 -6.42 -12.63
N THR A 72 -8.48 -7.21 -11.95
CA THR A 72 -8.84 -8.52 -11.42
C THR A 72 -8.26 -8.74 -10.05
N MET A 73 -8.88 -9.65 -9.29
CA MET A 73 -8.37 -10.10 -8.00
C MET A 73 -6.97 -10.72 -8.08
N CYS A 74 -6.25 -10.68 -6.95
CA CYS A 74 -4.95 -11.32 -6.79
C CYS A 74 -4.99 -12.81 -7.17
N GLY A 75 -3.97 -13.26 -7.91
CA GLY A 75 -3.86 -14.63 -8.39
C GLY A 75 -4.55 -14.88 -9.74
N ASN A 76 -5.26 -13.89 -10.29
CA ASN A 76 -5.76 -13.94 -11.65
C ASN A 76 -4.77 -13.25 -12.60
N PRO A 77 -4.19 -13.96 -13.59
CA PRO A 77 -3.21 -13.38 -14.52
C PRO A 77 -3.85 -12.65 -15.72
N PHE A 78 -5.18 -12.65 -15.84
CA PHE A 78 -5.91 -12.00 -16.93
C PHE A 78 -6.36 -10.60 -16.52
N GLY A 79 -6.38 -9.64 -17.44
CA GLY A 79 -6.92 -8.30 -17.19
C GLY A 79 -6.03 -7.17 -17.71
N THR A 80 -6.40 -5.94 -17.34
CA THR A 80 -5.63 -4.73 -17.63
C THR A 80 -4.83 -4.31 -16.39
N THR A 81 -3.62 -3.81 -16.61
CA THR A 81 -2.74 -3.27 -15.57
C THR A 81 -2.51 -1.78 -15.79
N TYR A 82 -2.74 -0.99 -14.75
CA TYR A 82 -2.42 0.43 -14.69
C TYR A 82 -1.26 0.68 -13.72
N TYR A 83 -0.55 1.79 -13.89
CA TYR A 83 0.68 2.08 -13.14
C TYR A 83 0.62 3.47 -12.52
N CYS A 84 1.10 3.60 -11.29
CA CYS A 84 1.33 4.89 -10.64
C CYS A 84 2.64 4.87 -9.86
N ASN A 85 3.53 5.84 -10.11
CA ASN A 85 4.80 5.92 -9.39
C ASN A 85 4.63 6.65 -8.06
N ALA A 86 5.56 6.39 -7.14
CA ALA A 86 5.61 7.08 -5.86
C ALA A 86 5.80 8.58 -6.03
N GLY A 87 5.16 9.34 -5.14
CA GLY A 87 5.14 10.81 -5.19
C GLY A 87 4.20 11.38 -6.24
N GLN A 88 3.43 10.55 -6.95
CA GLN A 88 2.47 11.00 -7.97
C GLN A 88 1.03 10.81 -7.52
N THR A 89 0.19 11.72 -8.03
CA THR A 89 -1.26 11.57 -8.10
C THR A 89 -1.61 11.19 -9.53
N CYS A 90 -2.06 9.96 -9.75
CA CYS A 90 -2.45 9.46 -11.05
C CYS A 90 -3.94 9.70 -11.29
N ASP A 91 -4.27 10.17 -12.50
CA ASP A 91 -5.63 10.24 -12.97
C ASP A 91 -6.11 8.82 -13.34
N ALA A 92 -7.09 8.34 -12.58
CA ALA A 92 -7.69 7.03 -12.72
C ALA A 92 -9.13 7.11 -13.27
N SER A 93 -9.59 8.31 -13.66
CA SER A 93 -10.97 8.51 -14.15
C SER A 93 -11.30 7.76 -15.44
N SER A 94 -10.28 7.40 -16.23
CA SER A 94 -10.42 6.60 -17.43
C SER A 94 -10.07 5.12 -17.22
N TRP A 95 -9.74 4.71 -15.98
CA TRP A 95 -9.38 3.33 -15.70
C TRP A 95 -10.64 2.48 -15.60
N GLU A 96 -10.50 1.22 -15.98
CA GLU A 96 -11.49 0.20 -15.65
C GLU A 96 -11.52 -0.06 -14.14
N ALA A 97 -12.58 -0.73 -13.68
CA ALA A 97 -12.75 -1.15 -12.29
C ALA A 97 -11.51 -1.86 -11.75
N ILE A 98 -10.98 -1.40 -10.61
CA ILE A 98 -9.79 -1.99 -9.99
C ILE A 98 -10.21 -2.94 -8.87
N ASP A 99 -9.74 -4.18 -8.96
CA ASP A 99 -10.02 -5.25 -8.00
C ASP A 99 -8.82 -5.57 -7.11
N SER A 100 -7.60 -5.29 -7.56
CA SER A 100 -6.41 -5.47 -6.73
C SER A 100 -5.27 -4.54 -7.12
N TYR A 101 -4.25 -4.46 -6.26
CA TYR A 101 -3.03 -3.75 -6.56
C TYR A 101 -1.83 -4.41 -5.92
N ARG A 102 -0.63 -4.10 -6.43
CA ARG A 102 0.65 -4.51 -5.87
C ARG A 102 1.62 -3.35 -5.95
N CYS A 103 2.33 -3.09 -4.88
CA CYS A 103 3.35 -2.05 -4.85
C CYS A 103 4.72 -2.68 -4.71
N TYR A 104 5.73 -2.03 -5.29
CA TYR A 104 7.10 -2.51 -5.34
C TYR A 104 8.02 -1.49 -4.70
N GLN A 105 8.99 -1.96 -3.91
CA GLN A 105 10.08 -1.15 -3.35
C GLN A 105 11.34 -1.18 -4.20
#